data_AF-A0A964X1Y2-F1
#
_entry.id   AF-A0A964X1Y2-F1
#
_cell.length_a   1.000
_cell.length_b   1.000
_cell.length_c   1.000
_cell.angle_alpha   90.00
_cell.angle_beta   90.00
_cell.angle_gamma   90.00
#
_symmetry.space_group_name_H-M   'P 1'
#
loop_
_entity.id
_entity.type
_entity.pdbx_description
1 polymer ?
#
loop_
_entity_poly.entity_id
_entity_poly.type
_entity_poly.pdbx_seq_one_letter_code
_entity_poly.pdbx_strand_id
1 'polypeptide(L)'
;MSDLGFDDLVPHAPRGRFDGIRRPYSPDDVARLRGSLTVSHTLAERGANRLWQLLHDEPFVPALGAMTGNQAMQQVRAGLKAIYLSGWQVAADSNTAGAMYPDQSLYPANSGPELCRRINRTLRRADEIEASEGRVSRDWYVPIVADAEAGFGGPLNAFEIMKAFIEAGAAGVHFEDQLASEKKCGHLGGKVLIPTAAHERNLVAARLAADVMGVPTLTIARTDAESAQLITSDIDERDHPFIDRASRTPEGFYRLRPGTGLEHCIARGLAYAEIADLLWWETSHPDLEDARRFAEAIHKHYPGKLLAYNCSPSFNWRAKLDAGTIARFQRELGAMGYRFQFVTLAGFHALNLSMFELADGYRDRGMAAYSEMQEREFAAVERGFTAVRHQREVGTGYFDLVATTITQGRSSTTAMAGSTETAQFQHA
;
A
#
# COMPACT_ATOMS: atom_id res chain seq x y z
N MET A 1 -31.07 5.16 -24.75
CA MET A 1 -30.00 4.72 -23.83
C MET A 1 -28.72 4.85 -24.62
N SER A 2 -27.67 5.43 -24.05
CA SER A 2 -26.38 5.51 -24.75
C SER A 2 -25.81 4.09 -24.92
N ASP A 3 -25.03 3.84 -25.97
CA ASP A 3 -24.28 2.58 -26.14
C ASP A 3 -22.98 2.57 -25.30
N LEU A 4 -22.90 3.42 -24.27
CA LEU A 4 -21.70 3.63 -23.48
C LEU A 4 -21.46 2.49 -22.50
N GLY A 5 -20.31 1.83 -22.61
CA GLY A 5 -19.82 0.81 -21.68
C GLY A 5 -18.81 1.35 -20.67
N PHE A 6 -18.49 0.54 -19.64
CA PHE A 6 -17.39 0.85 -18.72
C PHE A 6 -16.02 0.79 -19.40
N ASP A 7 -15.87 -0.05 -20.43
CA ASP A 7 -14.63 -0.14 -21.21
C ASP A 7 -14.37 1.15 -22.01
N ASP A 8 -15.42 1.86 -22.44
CA ASP A 8 -15.28 3.18 -23.08
C ASP A 8 -14.85 4.26 -22.07
N LEU A 9 -15.27 4.10 -20.81
CA LEU A 9 -14.97 5.05 -19.74
C LEU A 9 -13.55 4.89 -19.20
N VAL A 10 -13.03 3.66 -19.24
CA VAL A 10 -11.70 3.25 -18.77
C VAL A 10 -10.93 2.55 -19.91
N PRO A 11 -10.56 3.29 -20.98
CA PRO A 11 -10.13 2.71 -22.26
C PRO A 11 -8.82 1.92 -22.20
N HIS A 12 -8.04 2.07 -21.13
CA HIS A 12 -6.76 1.39 -20.93
C HIS A 12 -6.85 0.20 -19.96
N ALA A 13 -8.05 -0.20 -19.53
CA ALA A 13 -8.26 -1.43 -18.78
C ALA A 13 -7.93 -2.67 -19.66
N PRO A 14 -7.13 -3.65 -19.17
CA PRO A 14 -6.88 -4.86 -19.94
C PRO A 14 -8.16 -5.69 -20.09
N ARG A 15 -8.21 -6.54 -21.13
CA ARG A 15 -9.35 -7.44 -21.34
C ARG A 15 -9.60 -8.29 -20.09
N GLY A 16 -10.86 -8.37 -19.68
CA GLY A 16 -11.28 -9.13 -18.50
C GLY A 16 -10.97 -8.44 -17.16
N ARG A 17 -10.45 -7.20 -17.16
CA ARG A 17 -10.11 -6.44 -15.94
C ARG A 17 -11.28 -6.37 -14.95
N PHE A 18 -12.50 -6.25 -15.44
CA PHE A 18 -13.70 -6.07 -14.62
C PHE A 18 -14.60 -7.32 -14.58
N ASP A 19 -14.09 -8.48 -14.99
CA ASP A 19 -14.86 -9.73 -14.93
C ASP A 19 -15.26 -10.02 -13.47
N GLY A 20 -16.57 -10.22 -13.25
CA GLY A 20 -17.13 -10.45 -11.91
C GLY A 20 -17.22 -9.20 -11.01
N ILE A 21 -16.88 -8.00 -11.51
CA ILE A 21 -17.01 -6.75 -10.75
C ILE A 21 -18.39 -6.12 -10.99
N ARG A 22 -19.18 -6.03 -9.92
CA ARG A 22 -20.51 -5.42 -9.88
C ARG A 22 -20.42 -3.93 -9.52
N ARG A 23 -21.19 -3.13 -10.27
CA ARG A 23 -21.39 -1.70 -10.00
C ARG A 23 -22.89 -1.44 -9.80
N PRO A 24 -23.31 -0.74 -8.73
CA PRO A 24 -24.72 -0.37 -8.54
C PRO A 24 -25.12 0.91 -9.29
N TYR A 25 -24.24 1.45 -10.13
CA TYR A 25 -24.47 2.63 -10.98
C TYR A 25 -24.18 2.30 -12.45
N SER A 26 -24.66 3.15 -13.34
CA SER A 26 -24.54 2.97 -14.79
C SER A 26 -23.33 3.70 -15.38
N PRO A 27 -22.88 3.33 -16.59
CA PRO A 27 -21.91 4.14 -17.36
C PRO A 27 -22.37 5.60 -17.57
N ASP A 28 -23.67 5.83 -17.77
CA ASP A 28 -24.25 7.17 -17.91
C ASP A 28 -24.05 8.02 -16.64
N ASP A 29 -24.10 7.41 -15.45
CA ASP A 29 -23.82 8.11 -14.20
C ASP A 29 -22.37 8.58 -14.13
N VAL A 30 -21.42 7.73 -14.55
CA VAL A 30 -19.99 8.08 -14.61
C VAL A 30 -19.76 9.22 -15.60
N ALA A 31 -20.33 9.12 -16.80
CA ALA A 31 -20.23 10.17 -17.82
C ALA A 31 -20.76 11.52 -17.32
N ARG A 32 -21.84 11.51 -16.53
CA ARG A 32 -22.41 12.72 -15.93
C ARG A 32 -21.51 13.33 -14.84
N LEU A 33 -20.74 12.52 -14.12
CA LEU A 33 -19.91 12.95 -12.99
C LEU A 33 -18.46 13.32 -13.36
N ARG A 34 -17.97 12.89 -14.54
CA ARG A 34 -16.55 13.04 -14.92
C ARG A 34 -16.14 14.39 -15.51
N GLY A 35 -17.09 15.32 -15.65
CA GLY A 35 -16.84 16.64 -16.24
C GLY A 35 -16.63 16.60 -17.75
N SER A 36 -16.36 17.78 -18.35
CA SER A 36 -16.25 17.94 -19.81
C SER A 36 -14.83 17.79 -20.37
N LEU A 37 -13.82 17.67 -19.51
CA LEU A 37 -12.42 17.55 -19.89
C LEU A 37 -11.88 16.22 -19.36
N THR A 38 -11.29 15.41 -20.25
CA THR A 38 -10.58 14.20 -19.84
C THR A 38 -9.19 14.59 -19.33
N VAL A 39 -8.91 14.31 -18.06
CA VAL A 39 -7.60 14.49 -17.43
C VAL A 39 -6.93 13.12 -17.32
N SER A 40 -5.72 13.00 -17.86
CA SER A 40 -4.96 11.74 -17.81
C SER A 40 -4.22 11.55 -16.49
N HIS A 41 -4.25 10.33 -15.97
CA HIS A 41 -3.57 9.92 -14.73
C HIS A 41 -2.54 8.82 -15.01
N THR A 42 -1.52 9.15 -15.81
CA THR A 42 -0.56 8.19 -16.41
C THR A 42 0.06 7.21 -15.41
N LEU A 43 0.48 7.68 -14.22
CA LEU A 43 1.11 6.81 -13.23
C LEU A 43 0.12 5.84 -12.59
N ALA A 44 -1.11 6.28 -12.31
CA ALA A 44 -2.15 5.42 -11.76
C ALA A 44 -2.57 4.34 -12.77
N GLU A 45 -2.77 4.73 -14.04
CA GLU A 45 -3.13 3.80 -15.11
C GLU A 45 -2.04 2.74 -15.32
N ARG A 46 -0.79 3.17 -15.53
CA ARG A 46 0.36 2.27 -15.71
C ARG A 46 0.55 1.36 -14.50
N GLY A 47 0.50 1.94 -13.30
CA GLY A 47 0.66 1.21 -12.05
C GLY A 47 -0.43 0.15 -11.86
N ALA A 48 -1.71 0.52 -12.06
CA ALA A 48 -2.83 -0.39 -11.92
C ALA A 48 -2.74 -1.57 -12.90
N ASN A 49 -2.45 -1.29 -14.17
CA ASN A 49 -2.29 -2.33 -15.19
C ASN A 49 -1.10 -3.25 -14.90
N ARG A 50 0.02 -2.67 -14.44
CA ARG A 50 1.20 -3.45 -14.05
C ARG A 50 0.94 -4.32 -12.82
N LEU A 51 0.23 -3.79 -11.83
CA LEU A 51 -0.16 -4.55 -10.64
C LEU A 51 -1.08 -5.71 -11.01
N TRP A 52 -2.10 -5.44 -11.83
CA TRP A 52 -3.00 -6.48 -12.33
C TRP A 52 -2.23 -7.60 -13.02
N GLN A 53 -1.30 -7.27 -13.91
CA GLN A 53 -0.44 -8.24 -14.56
C GLN A 53 0.39 -9.06 -13.54
N LEU A 54 1.08 -8.39 -12.62
CA LEU A 54 1.91 -9.06 -11.61
C LEU A 54 1.12 -10.05 -10.75
N LEU A 55 -0.12 -9.71 -10.38
CA LEU A 55 -0.98 -10.58 -9.57
C LEU A 55 -1.41 -11.87 -10.30
N HIS A 56 -1.36 -11.88 -11.64
CA HIS A 56 -1.71 -13.04 -12.46
C HIS A 56 -0.47 -13.82 -12.94
N ASP A 57 0.63 -13.13 -13.20
CA ASP A 57 1.84 -13.72 -13.77
C ASP A 57 2.79 -14.29 -12.70
N GLU A 58 2.81 -13.71 -11.50
CA GLU A 58 3.72 -14.12 -10.41
C GLU A 58 3.03 -15.11 -9.44
N PRO A 59 3.80 -16.01 -8.79
CA PRO A 59 3.26 -16.83 -7.72
C PRO A 59 2.61 -15.99 -6.61
N PHE A 60 3.25 -14.88 -6.26
CA PHE A 60 2.73 -13.81 -5.41
C PHE A 60 3.62 -12.57 -5.57
N VAL A 61 3.12 -11.42 -5.15
CA VAL A 61 3.79 -10.12 -5.22
C VAL A 61 4.11 -9.66 -3.79
N PRO A 62 5.36 -9.79 -3.32
CA PRO A 62 5.78 -9.29 -2.01
C PRO A 62 6.06 -7.78 -2.05
N ALA A 63 5.69 -7.08 -0.98
CA ALA A 63 5.99 -5.66 -0.78
C ALA A 63 6.37 -5.35 0.68
N LEU A 64 7.04 -4.21 0.88
CA LEU A 64 7.40 -3.69 2.20
C LEU A 64 6.79 -2.29 2.37
N GLY A 65 6.34 -1.97 3.58
CA GLY A 65 5.86 -0.63 3.92
C GLY A 65 6.98 0.41 3.79
N ALA A 66 6.81 1.39 2.90
CA ALA A 66 7.68 2.54 2.73
C ALA A 66 7.03 3.81 3.30
N MET A 67 7.76 4.53 4.16
CA MET A 67 7.37 5.83 4.73
C MET A 67 8.15 7.01 4.13
N THR A 68 9.14 6.73 3.28
CA THR A 68 9.88 7.76 2.53
C THR A 68 10.10 7.33 1.09
N GLY A 69 10.38 8.32 0.22
CA GLY A 69 10.74 8.05 -1.17
C GLY A 69 12.04 7.23 -1.31
N ASN A 70 13.06 7.48 -0.48
CA ASN A 70 14.30 6.71 -0.56
C ASN A 70 14.12 5.26 -0.10
N GLN A 71 13.28 4.98 0.90
CA GLN A 71 12.93 3.60 1.25
C GLN A 71 12.34 2.87 0.03
N ALA A 72 11.37 3.47 -0.66
CA ALA A 72 10.78 2.89 -1.86
C ALA A 72 11.81 2.70 -2.98
N MET A 73 12.68 3.69 -3.22
CA MET A 73 13.77 3.59 -4.20
C MET A 73 14.71 2.42 -3.90
N GLN A 74 15.10 2.22 -2.64
CA GLN A 74 15.96 1.08 -2.28
C GLN A 74 15.22 -0.27 -2.36
N GLN A 75 13.92 -0.30 -2.06
CA GLN A 75 13.08 -1.50 -2.26
C GLN A 75 13.08 -1.93 -3.74
N VAL A 76 12.91 -1.00 -4.67
CA VAL A 76 12.97 -1.27 -6.13
C VAL A 76 14.38 -1.65 -6.56
N ARG A 77 15.41 -0.96 -6.07
CA ARG A 77 16.81 -1.28 -6.37
C ARG A 77 17.18 -2.70 -5.94
N ALA A 78 16.65 -3.16 -4.81
CA ALA A 78 16.82 -4.53 -4.31
C ALA A 78 16.01 -5.58 -5.09
N GLY A 79 15.15 -5.17 -6.03
CA GLY A 79 14.40 -6.05 -6.92
C GLY A 79 12.93 -6.30 -6.54
N LEU A 80 12.38 -5.60 -5.54
CA LEU A 80 10.94 -5.69 -5.27
C LEU A 80 10.13 -5.05 -6.41
N LYS A 81 9.03 -5.70 -6.79
CA LYS A 81 8.18 -5.32 -7.93
C LYS A 81 6.96 -4.48 -7.54
N ALA A 82 6.79 -4.18 -6.25
CA ALA A 82 5.69 -3.37 -5.73
C ALA A 82 6.07 -2.70 -4.40
N ILE A 83 5.38 -1.61 -4.08
CA ILE A 83 5.54 -0.85 -2.83
C ILE A 83 4.23 -0.92 -2.05
N TYR A 84 4.34 -1.11 -0.73
CA TYR A 84 3.21 -0.90 0.17
C TYR A 84 3.35 0.46 0.86
N LEU A 85 2.27 1.23 0.91
CA LEU A 85 2.19 2.50 1.64
C LEU A 85 1.26 2.29 2.84
N SER A 86 1.83 2.30 4.04
CA SER A 86 1.11 2.03 5.29
C SER A 86 0.53 3.29 5.92
N GLY A 87 -0.76 3.29 6.27
CA GLY A 87 -1.41 4.36 7.03
C GLY A 87 -0.86 4.49 8.44
N TRP A 88 -0.55 3.35 9.08
CA TRP A 88 0.16 3.32 10.37
C TRP A 88 1.49 4.08 10.31
N GLN A 89 2.29 3.84 9.26
CA GLN A 89 3.58 4.53 9.11
C GLN A 89 3.42 6.02 8.81
N VAL A 90 2.38 6.38 8.07
CA VAL A 90 1.99 7.78 7.86
C VAL A 90 1.65 8.45 9.19
N ALA A 91 0.83 7.81 10.03
CA ALA A 91 0.51 8.29 11.37
C ALA A 91 1.78 8.47 12.21
N ALA A 92 2.69 7.49 12.18
CA ALA A 92 3.88 7.49 13.01
C ALA A 92 4.88 8.61 12.66
N ASP A 93 5.20 8.83 11.38
CA ASP A 93 6.36 9.66 11.03
C ASP A 93 6.29 10.40 9.67
N SER A 94 5.16 10.37 8.95
CA SER A 94 5.12 10.97 7.61
C SER A 94 3.79 11.61 7.20
N ASN A 95 3.04 12.15 8.17
CA ASN A 95 1.76 12.81 7.92
C ASN A 95 1.86 14.34 7.79
N THR A 96 0.81 14.95 7.25
CA THR A 96 0.74 16.39 6.97
C THR A 96 0.47 17.27 8.19
N ALA A 97 0.17 16.68 9.35
CA ALA A 97 0.13 17.42 10.62
C ALA A 97 1.51 17.59 11.25
N GLY A 98 2.54 16.89 10.74
CA GLY A 98 3.90 16.99 11.27
C GLY A 98 4.04 16.48 12.71
N ALA A 99 3.20 15.52 13.10
CA ALA A 99 3.15 14.96 14.45
C ALA A 99 3.28 13.44 14.42
N MET A 100 3.77 12.86 15.51
CA MET A 100 3.74 11.40 15.70
C MET A 100 2.38 11.00 16.29
N TYR A 101 1.66 10.13 15.60
CA TYR A 101 0.36 9.61 16.04
C TYR A 101 0.36 8.09 16.13
N PRO A 102 -0.47 7.51 17.03
CA PRO A 102 -0.90 6.13 16.91
C PRO A 102 -1.81 5.96 15.67
N ASP A 103 -1.93 4.73 15.20
CA ASP A 103 -2.75 4.35 14.05
C ASP A 103 -4.25 4.34 14.38
N GLN A 104 -4.85 5.53 14.36
CA GLN A 104 -6.25 5.79 14.73
C GLN A 104 -6.91 6.88 13.86
N SER A 105 -6.48 7.05 12.59
CA SER A 105 -7.02 8.06 11.67
C SER A 105 -6.98 9.51 12.20
N LEU A 106 -6.03 9.83 13.09
CA LEU A 106 -5.90 11.17 13.69
C LEU A 106 -5.28 12.20 12.73
N TYR A 107 -4.56 11.72 11.72
CA TYR A 107 -3.85 12.57 10.79
C TYR A 107 -4.77 13.10 9.68
N PRO A 108 -4.45 14.25 9.03
CA PRO A 108 -5.28 14.77 7.95
C PRO A 108 -5.32 13.81 6.75
N ALA A 109 -6.52 13.58 6.20
CA ALA A 109 -6.80 12.56 5.18
C ALA A 109 -5.94 12.65 3.90
N ASN A 110 -5.34 13.80 3.60
CA ASN A 110 -4.44 13.96 2.45
C ASN A 110 -3.03 13.39 2.68
N SER A 111 -2.70 12.92 3.88
CA SER A 111 -1.34 12.48 4.23
C SER A 111 -0.87 11.27 3.41
N GLY A 112 -1.72 10.25 3.27
CA GLY A 112 -1.43 9.07 2.45
C GLY A 112 -1.19 9.43 0.98
N PRO A 113 -2.10 10.17 0.32
CA PRO A 113 -1.89 10.68 -1.03
C PRO A 113 -0.60 11.51 -1.20
N GLU A 114 -0.23 12.35 -0.23
CA GLU A 114 1.04 13.09 -0.29
C GLU A 114 2.25 12.18 -0.23
N LEU A 115 2.25 11.16 0.63
CA LEU A 115 3.33 10.18 0.66
C LEU A 115 3.40 9.38 -0.66
N CYS A 116 2.26 8.98 -1.23
CA CYS A 116 2.22 8.30 -2.53
C CYS A 116 2.87 9.16 -3.62
N ARG A 117 2.54 10.46 -3.66
CA ARG A 117 3.14 11.41 -4.61
C ARG A 117 4.64 11.57 -4.39
N ARG A 118 5.10 11.61 -3.13
CA ARG A 118 6.53 11.66 -2.78
C ARG A 118 7.27 10.42 -3.27
N ILE A 119 6.72 9.22 -3.05
CA ILE A 119 7.30 7.97 -3.53
C ILE A 119 7.44 8.00 -5.07
N ASN A 120 6.37 8.31 -5.79
CA ASN A 120 6.41 8.39 -7.25
C ASN A 120 7.40 9.44 -7.77
N ARG A 121 7.54 10.59 -7.11
CA ARG A 121 8.56 11.60 -7.47
C ARG A 121 9.98 11.11 -7.27
N THR A 122 10.24 10.36 -6.20
CA THR A 122 11.57 9.78 -5.96
C THR A 122 11.89 8.69 -6.96
N LEU A 123 10.93 7.81 -7.28
CA LEU A 123 11.09 6.80 -8.33
C LEU A 123 11.34 7.43 -9.71
N ARG A 124 10.63 8.51 -10.04
CA ARG A 124 10.90 9.29 -11.26
C ARG A 124 12.31 9.87 -11.28
N ARG A 125 12.81 10.41 -10.15
CA ARG A 125 14.19 10.91 -10.08
C ARG A 125 15.21 9.79 -10.31
N ALA A 126 14.97 8.60 -9.74
CA ALA A 126 15.85 7.46 -9.93
C ALA A 126 15.90 7.00 -11.40
N ASP A 127 14.75 7.01 -12.08
CA ASP A 127 14.63 6.76 -13.52
C ASP A 127 15.37 7.82 -14.36
N GLU A 128 15.13 9.11 -14.08
CA GLU A 128 15.79 10.24 -14.74
C GLU A 128 17.33 10.17 -14.63
N ILE A 129 17.85 9.76 -13.46
CA ILE A 129 19.28 9.56 -13.23
C ILE A 129 19.81 8.45 -14.15
N GLU A 130 19.22 7.25 -14.10
CA GLU A 130 19.68 6.11 -14.91
C GLU A 130 19.55 6.35 -16.42
N ALA A 131 18.47 7.01 -16.84
CA ALA A 131 18.27 7.40 -18.24
C ALA A 131 19.34 8.40 -18.70
N SER A 132 19.66 9.41 -17.88
CA SER A 132 20.69 10.40 -18.21
C SER A 132 22.10 9.81 -18.33
N GLU A 133 22.36 8.70 -17.63
CA GLU A 133 23.61 7.95 -17.71
C GLU A 133 23.63 6.92 -18.85
N GLY A 134 22.55 6.85 -19.65
CA GLY A 134 22.43 5.95 -20.79
C GLY A 134 22.18 4.48 -20.41
N ARG A 135 21.72 4.20 -19.18
CA ARG A 135 21.49 2.83 -18.70
C ARG A 135 20.33 2.75 -17.72
N VAL A 136 19.10 2.59 -18.24
CA VAL A 136 17.96 2.16 -17.43
C VAL A 136 17.99 0.64 -17.32
N SER A 137 18.22 0.14 -16.11
CA SER A 137 18.43 -1.31 -15.86
C SER A 137 17.24 -2.00 -15.20
N ARG A 138 16.25 -1.22 -14.77
CA ARG A 138 15.06 -1.71 -14.06
C ARG A 138 13.86 -0.81 -14.32
N ASP A 139 12.67 -1.35 -14.06
CA ASP A 139 11.46 -0.56 -14.04
C ASP A 139 11.34 0.18 -12.70
N TRP A 140 11.56 1.49 -12.72
CA TRP A 140 11.44 2.33 -11.53
C TRP A 140 9.99 2.63 -11.15
N TYR A 141 9.05 2.59 -12.09
CA TYR A 141 7.65 2.95 -11.86
C TYR A 141 6.84 1.74 -11.38
N VAL A 142 7.30 1.07 -10.33
CA VAL A 142 6.58 -0.08 -9.75
C VAL A 142 5.23 0.35 -9.14
N PRO A 143 4.22 -0.52 -9.12
CA PRO A 143 2.93 -0.21 -8.51
C PRO A 143 3.02 0.06 -7.00
N ILE A 144 2.27 1.06 -6.55
CA ILE A 144 2.06 1.37 -5.13
C ILE A 144 0.66 0.91 -4.73
N VAL A 145 0.57 0.03 -3.72
CA VAL A 145 -0.67 -0.31 -3.03
C VAL A 145 -0.75 0.50 -1.75
N ALA A 146 -1.78 1.33 -1.62
CA ALA A 146 -1.87 2.34 -0.57
C ALA A 146 -3.06 2.16 0.38
N ASP A 147 -2.85 2.64 1.59
CA ASP A 147 -3.80 2.58 2.71
C ASP A 147 -4.72 3.80 2.72
N ALA A 148 -6.03 3.58 2.52
CA ALA A 148 -7.07 4.60 2.71
C ALA A 148 -7.82 4.44 4.04
N GLU A 149 -7.32 3.60 4.95
CA GLU A 149 -7.91 3.29 6.25
C GLU A 149 -9.41 2.93 6.13
N ALA A 150 -10.25 3.53 6.97
CA ALA A 150 -11.70 3.44 6.91
C ALA A 150 -12.33 4.50 5.96
N GLY A 151 -11.53 5.15 5.11
CA GLY A 151 -11.98 6.20 4.19
C GLY A 151 -12.19 7.57 4.83
N PHE A 152 -11.73 7.79 6.07
CA PHE A 152 -11.81 9.08 6.81
C PHE A 152 -13.23 9.64 6.99
N GLY A 153 -14.26 8.81 6.92
CA GLY A 153 -15.64 9.24 7.11
C GLY A 153 -16.65 8.34 6.40
N GLY A 154 -17.55 8.96 5.65
CA GLY A 154 -18.56 8.26 4.84
C GLY A 154 -18.13 8.04 3.39
N PRO A 155 -19.08 7.61 2.53
CA PRO A 155 -18.78 7.30 1.13
C PRO A 155 -18.18 8.47 0.32
N LEU A 156 -18.53 9.72 0.64
CA LEU A 156 -17.94 10.89 -0.04
C LEU A 156 -16.47 11.09 0.34
N ASN A 157 -16.08 10.81 1.59
CA ASN A 157 -14.69 10.85 2.01
C ASN A 157 -13.89 9.72 1.32
N ALA A 158 -14.48 8.52 1.24
CA ALA A 158 -13.90 7.39 0.50
C ALA A 158 -13.71 7.69 -1.00
N PHE A 159 -14.67 8.37 -1.62
CA PHE A 159 -14.59 8.83 -3.01
C PHE A 159 -13.43 9.82 -3.21
N GLU A 160 -13.32 10.85 -2.36
CA GLU A 160 -12.29 11.87 -2.48
C GLU A 160 -10.88 11.34 -2.19
N ILE A 161 -10.70 10.48 -1.17
CA ILE A 161 -9.37 9.91 -0.90
C ILE A 161 -8.93 8.97 -2.03
N MET A 162 -9.86 8.22 -2.65
CA MET A 162 -9.55 7.41 -3.83
C MET A 162 -9.08 8.27 -5.01
N LYS A 163 -9.77 9.39 -5.30
CA LYS A 163 -9.33 10.35 -6.33
C LYS A 163 -7.95 10.93 -6.01
N ALA A 164 -7.71 11.33 -4.75
CA ALA A 164 -6.43 11.88 -4.34
C ALA A 164 -5.28 10.86 -4.51
N PHE A 165 -5.51 9.58 -4.22
CA PHE A 165 -4.54 8.52 -4.49
C PHE A 165 -4.32 8.28 -5.98
N ILE A 166 -5.37 8.33 -6.81
CA ILE A 166 -5.24 8.24 -8.28
C ILE A 166 -4.40 9.39 -8.81
N GLU A 167 -4.66 10.63 -8.39
CA GLU A 167 -3.86 11.79 -8.77
C GLU A 167 -2.40 11.67 -8.32
N ALA A 168 -2.16 11.05 -7.17
CA ALA A 168 -0.83 10.77 -6.66
C ALA A 168 -0.11 9.60 -7.38
N GLY A 169 -0.84 8.82 -8.19
CA GLY A 169 -0.31 7.71 -8.98
C GLY A 169 -0.31 6.35 -8.25
N ALA A 170 -1.25 6.12 -7.33
CA ALA A 170 -1.44 4.80 -6.72
C ALA A 170 -1.99 3.79 -7.73
N ALA A 171 -1.52 2.53 -7.64
CA ALA A 171 -1.96 1.43 -8.48
C ALA A 171 -3.18 0.68 -7.89
N GLY A 172 -3.20 0.57 -6.57
CA GLY A 172 -4.30 -0.03 -5.82
C GLY A 172 -4.47 0.64 -4.47
N VAL A 173 -5.69 0.60 -3.94
CA VAL A 173 -6.05 1.24 -2.67
C VAL A 173 -6.90 0.29 -1.85
N HIS A 174 -6.57 0.12 -0.58
CA HIS A 174 -7.37 -0.70 0.33
C HIS A 174 -8.24 0.15 1.27
N PHE A 175 -9.43 -0.35 1.57
CA PHE A 175 -10.39 0.23 2.50
C PHE A 175 -10.79 -0.84 3.50
N GLU A 176 -11.02 -0.46 4.76
CA GLU A 176 -11.43 -1.38 5.83
C GLU A 176 -12.82 -1.09 6.39
N ASP A 177 -13.48 -2.11 6.94
CA ASP A 177 -14.84 -2.06 7.46
C ASP A 177 -14.94 -1.61 8.93
N GLN A 178 -14.03 -0.73 9.34
CA GLN A 178 -14.06 -0.08 10.65
C GLN A 178 -14.82 1.26 10.62
N LEU A 179 -15.29 1.70 11.78
CA LEU A 179 -15.80 3.05 12.00
C LEU A 179 -14.64 4.05 11.99
N ALA A 180 -14.62 4.97 11.01
CA ALA A 180 -13.50 5.91 10.85
C ALA A 180 -13.18 6.74 12.11
N SER A 181 -14.20 7.19 12.86
CA SER A 181 -13.98 7.97 14.10
C SER A 181 -13.37 7.15 15.24
N GLU A 182 -13.39 5.83 15.13
CA GLU A 182 -12.83 4.89 16.12
C GLU A 182 -11.87 3.89 15.47
N LYS A 183 -11.29 4.23 14.31
CA LYS A 183 -10.35 3.39 13.59
C LYS A 183 -9.19 3.00 14.50
N LYS A 184 -8.71 1.76 14.37
CA LYS A 184 -7.48 1.30 15.03
C LYS A 184 -6.61 0.53 14.03
N CYS A 185 -5.34 0.35 14.38
CA CYS A 185 -4.53 -0.73 13.80
C CYS A 185 -5.25 -2.06 13.98
N GLY A 186 -5.18 -2.91 12.96
CA GLY A 186 -5.80 -4.24 12.97
C GLY A 186 -5.40 -5.15 14.14
N HIS A 187 -4.26 -4.87 14.76
CA HIS A 187 -3.69 -5.64 15.87
C HIS A 187 -3.86 -4.95 17.24
N LEU A 188 -4.68 -3.89 17.32
CA LEU A 188 -5.08 -3.26 18.57
C LEU A 188 -6.48 -3.71 18.98
N GLY A 189 -6.77 -3.64 20.28
CA GLY A 189 -8.12 -3.81 20.81
C GLY A 189 -9.03 -2.60 20.51
N GLY A 190 -10.32 -2.74 20.80
CA GLY A 190 -11.29 -1.63 20.71
C GLY A 190 -11.74 -1.29 19.29
N LYS A 191 -11.53 -2.16 18.30
CA LYS A 191 -12.05 -1.99 16.94
C LYS A 191 -13.58 -2.03 16.93
N VAL A 192 -14.18 -1.11 16.18
CA VAL A 192 -15.63 -1.01 15.96
C VAL A 192 -15.91 -1.20 14.48
N LEU A 193 -16.65 -2.23 14.11
CA LEU A 193 -17.08 -2.47 12.73
C LEU A 193 -18.22 -1.52 12.33
N ILE A 194 -18.30 -1.23 11.03
CA ILE A 194 -19.53 -0.73 10.38
C ILE A 194 -20.36 -1.90 9.82
N PRO A 195 -21.66 -1.72 9.56
CA PRO A 195 -22.48 -2.74 8.93
C PRO A 195 -21.92 -3.15 7.57
N THR A 196 -22.13 -4.40 7.16
CA THR A 196 -21.67 -4.94 5.87
C THR A 196 -22.05 -4.00 4.71
N ALA A 197 -23.31 -3.55 4.63
CA ALA A 197 -23.78 -2.60 3.63
C ALA A 197 -23.11 -1.21 3.67
N ALA A 198 -22.59 -0.79 4.83
CA ALA A 198 -21.86 0.47 4.94
C ALA A 198 -20.48 0.37 4.29
N HIS A 199 -19.79 -0.76 4.47
CA HIS A 199 -18.50 -0.98 3.79
C HIS A 199 -18.67 -1.19 2.28
N GLU A 200 -19.71 -1.91 1.84
CA GLU A 200 -20.07 -2.01 0.42
C GLU A 200 -20.23 -0.63 -0.22
N ARG A 201 -20.88 0.33 0.46
CA ARG A 201 -21.00 1.72 -0.03
C ARG A 201 -19.64 2.42 -0.18
N ASN A 202 -18.70 2.19 0.74
CA ASN A 202 -17.35 2.75 0.64
C ASN A 202 -16.57 2.14 -0.54
N LEU A 203 -16.65 0.83 -0.74
CA LEU A 203 -16.02 0.14 -1.87
C LEU A 203 -16.62 0.58 -3.22
N VAL A 204 -17.94 0.75 -3.28
CA VAL A 204 -18.65 1.29 -4.44
C VAL A 204 -18.22 2.72 -4.73
N ALA A 205 -18.07 3.57 -3.71
CA ALA A 205 -17.57 4.93 -3.86
C ALA A 205 -16.13 4.96 -4.39
N ALA A 206 -15.25 4.08 -3.89
CA ALA A 206 -13.90 3.93 -4.42
C ALA A 206 -13.90 3.48 -5.89
N ARG A 207 -14.75 2.52 -6.27
CA ARG A 207 -14.87 2.13 -7.69
C ARG A 207 -15.38 3.28 -8.55
N LEU A 208 -16.38 4.03 -8.06
CA LEU A 208 -16.94 5.18 -8.79
C LEU A 208 -15.89 6.25 -9.01
N ALA A 209 -15.05 6.53 -8.00
CA ALA A 209 -13.91 7.42 -8.15
C ALA A 209 -12.95 6.94 -9.24
N ALA A 210 -12.59 5.65 -9.27
CA ALA A 210 -11.73 5.10 -10.32
C ALA A 210 -12.33 5.23 -11.73
N ASP A 211 -13.62 4.89 -11.88
CA ASP A 211 -14.32 4.99 -13.16
C ASP A 211 -14.46 6.46 -13.62
N VAL A 212 -14.78 7.39 -12.71
CA VAL A 212 -14.84 8.84 -12.99
C VAL A 212 -13.49 9.39 -13.44
N MET A 213 -12.41 8.95 -12.79
CA MET A 213 -11.03 9.31 -13.13
C MET A 213 -10.51 8.54 -14.35
N GLY A 214 -11.30 7.62 -14.92
CA GLY A 214 -10.97 6.88 -16.13
C GLY A 214 -9.77 5.94 -16.00
N VAL A 215 -9.51 5.40 -14.81
CA VAL A 215 -8.35 4.50 -14.58
C VAL A 215 -8.76 3.16 -13.93
N PRO A 216 -8.07 2.05 -14.24
CA PRO A 216 -8.43 0.72 -13.76
C PRO A 216 -7.86 0.40 -12.35
N THR A 217 -7.77 1.40 -11.47
CA THR A 217 -7.19 1.27 -10.12
C THR A 217 -7.78 0.10 -9.35
N LEU A 218 -6.91 -0.66 -8.68
CA LEU A 218 -7.34 -1.84 -7.93
C LEU A 218 -7.96 -1.44 -6.59
N THR A 219 -9.10 -2.03 -6.24
CA THR A 219 -9.72 -1.89 -4.92
C THR A 219 -9.51 -3.15 -4.09
N ILE A 220 -9.08 -2.99 -2.84
CA ILE A 220 -8.87 -4.09 -1.90
C ILE A 220 -9.83 -3.91 -0.72
N ALA A 221 -10.74 -4.87 -0.52
CA ALA A 221 -11.63 -4.85 0.63
C ALA A 221 -10.97 -5.56 1.80
N ARG A 222 -10.75 -4.82 2.89
CA ARG A 222 -10.25 -5.35 4.15
C ARG A 222 -11.40 -5.53 5.15
N THR A 223 -11.44 -6.68 5.81
CA THR A 223 -12.30 -6.88 6.99
C THR A 223 -11.47 -7.02 8.26
N ASP A 224 -11.92 -6.36 9.33
CA ASP A 224 -11.32 -6.39 10.67
C ASP A 224 -12.09 -7.26 11.67
N ALA A 225 -13.07 -8.04 11.17
CA ALA A 225 -14.03 -8.77 11.98
C ALA A 225 -13.45 -9.91 12.85
N GLU A 226 -12.21 -10.33 12.61
CA GLU A 226 -11.58 -11.44 13.34
C GLU A 226 -11.42 -11.11 14.83
N SER A 227 -10.95 -9.91 15.13
CA SER A 227 -10.64 -9.44 16.49
C SER A 227 -11.46 -8.23 16.93
N ALA A 228 -12.29 -7.66 16.04
CA ALA A 228 -13.23 -6.63 16.44
C ALA A 228 -14.26 -7.19 17.44
N GLN A 229 -14.57 -6.41 18.46
CA GLN A 229 -15.52 -6.80 19.52
C GLN A 229 -16.81 -5.98 19.49
N LEU A 230 -16.87 -4.97 18.61
CA LEU A 230 -17.95 -3.99 18.55
C LEU A 230 -18.42 -3.80 17.12
N ILE A 231 -19.69 -3.46 16.95
CA ILE A 231 -20.27 -3.00 15.68
C ILE A 231 -21.24 -1.85 15.95
N THR A 232 -21.27 -0.87 15.05
CA THR A 232 -22.08 0.35 15.23
C THR A 232 -23.59 0.13 15.22
N SER A 233 -24.08 -0.86 14.46
CA SER A 233 -25.52 -1.09 14.29
C SER A 233 -25.81 -2.53 13.90
N ASP A 234 -26.97 -3.04 14.30
CA ASP A 234 -27.54 -4.33 13.89
C ASP A 234 -28.53 -4.18 12.71
N ILE A 235 -28.42 -3.11 11.91
CA ILE A 235 -29.37 -2.83 10.82
C ILE A 235 -29.27 -3.81 9.63
N ASP A 236 -28.10 -4.42 9.43
CA ASP A 236 -27.87 -5.36 8.31
C ASP A 236 -28.06 -6.80 8.80
N GLU A 237 -29.03 -7.51 8.21
CA GLU A 237 -29.38 -8.88 8.59
C GLU A 237 -28.20 -9.85 8.45
N ARG A 238 -27.26 -9.56 7.55
CA ARG A 238 -26.04 -10.37 7.35
C ARG A 238 -25.12 -10.35 8.55
N ASP A 239 -25.18 -9.28 9.37
CA ASP A 239 -24.37 -9.13 10.58
C ASP A 239 -25.06 -9.77 11.81
N HIS A 240 -26.38 -10.02 11.78
CA HIS A 240 -27.15 -10.52 12.93
C HIS A 240 -26.60 -11.80 13.57
N PRO A 241 -26.13 -12.82 12.81
CA PRO A 241 -25.59 -14.04 13.41
C PRO A 241 -24.40 -13.79 14.36
N PHE A 242 -23.68 -12.69 14.16
CA PHE A 242 -22.45 -12.35 14.89
C PHE A 242 -22.67 -11.36 16.03
N ILE A 243 -23.89 -10.84 16.21
CA ILE A 243 -24.20 -9.79 17.19
C ILE A 243 -24.89 -10.37 18.42
N ASP A 244 -24.42 -9.99 19.61
CA ASP A 244 -25.19 -10.11 20.85
C ASP A 244 -26.14 -8.91 20.97
N ARG A 245 -27.35 -9.05 20.42
CA ARG A 245 -28.33 -7.96 20.30
C ARG A 245 -28.85 -7.44 21.66
N ALA A 246 -28.66 -8.20 22.74
CA ALA A 246 -29.02 -7.77 24.09
C ALA A 246 -27.91 -6.93 24.75
N SER A 247 -26.72 -6.87 24.16
CA SER A 247 -25.53 -6.31 24.77
C SER A 247 -25.02 -5.09 24.01
N ARG A 248 -25.20 -3.92 24.64
CA ARG A 248 -24.74 -2.62 24.12
C ARG A 248 -23.76 -1.93 25.06
N THR A 249 -22.89 -1.10 24.51
CA THR A 249 -21.99 -0.23 25.24
C THR A 249 -22.66 1.10 25.64
N PRO A 250 -22.06 1.90 26.55
CA PRO A 250 -22.53 3.26 26.84
C PRO A 250 -22.56 4.19 25.63
N GLU A 251 -21.63 4.02 24.68
CA GLU A 251 -21.58 4.75 23.40
C GLU A 251 -22.68 4.30 22.42
N GLY A 252 -23.34 3.17 22.72
CA GLY A 252 -24.43 2.63 21.93
C GLY A 252 -24.04 1.53 20.93
N PHE A 253 -22.77 1.12 20.89
CA PHE A 253 -22.31 0.03 20.02
C PHE A 253 -22.82 -1.32 20.50
N TYR A 254 -23.07 -2.24 19.57
CA TYR A 254 -23.39 -3.63 19.89
C TYR A 254 -22.12 -4.45 20.10
N ARG A 255 -22.18 -5.46 20.97
CA ARG A 255 -21.10 -6.43 21.14
C ARG A 255 -21.20 -7.55 20.11
N LEU A 256 -20.05 -7.96 19.58
CA LEU A 256 -19.94 -9.14 18.75
C LEU A 256 -19.80 -10.40 19.61
N ARG A 257 -20.34 -11.52 19.14
CA ARG A 257 -20.29 -12.80 19.82
C ARG A 257 -18.85 -13.31 19.87
N PRO A 258 -18.33 -13.75 21.02
CA PRO A 258 -17.01 -14.36 21.10
C PRO A 258 -16.90 -15.63 20.23
N GLY A 259 -15.72 -15.87 19.66
CA GLY A 259 -15.43 -17.09 18.92
C GLY A 259 -15.98 -17.15 17.49
N THR A 260 -16.61 -16.09 16.98
CA THR A 260 -17.17 -16.06 15.61
C THR A 260 -16.33 -15.27 14.62
N GLY A 261 -15.12 -14.85 14.97
CA GLY A 261 -14.31 -13.89 14.20
C GLY A 261 -14.01 -14.32 12.76
N LEU A 262 -13.42 -15.51 12.57
CA LEU A 262 -13.11 -16.03 11.23
C LEU A 262 -14.37 -16.23 10.38
N GLU A 263 -15.44 -16.79 10.95
CA GLU A 263 -16.71 -16.98 10.23
C GLU A 263 -17.32 -15.63 9.80
N HIS A 264 -17.19 -14.60 10.63
CA HIS A 264 -17.62 -13.24 10.31
C HIS A 264 -16.77 -12.64 9.18
N CYS A 265 -15.44 -12.85 9.20
CA CYS A 265 -14.55 -12.46 8.11
C CYS A 265 -14.93 -13.15 6.80
N ILE A 266 -15.22 -14.45 6.82
CA ILE A 266 -15.67 -15.21 5.63
C ILE A 266 -16.97 -14.62 5.10
N ALA A 267 -17.98 -14.42 5.96
CA ALA A 267 -19.27 -13.86 5.56
C ALA A 267 -19.13 -12.48 4.91
N ARG A 268 -18.31 -11.60 5.50
CA ARG A 268 -18.02 -10.26 4.97
C ARG A 268 -17.21 -10.33 3.68
N GLY A 269 -16.18 -11.17 3.62
CA GLY A 269 -15.40 -11.39 2.40
C GLY A 269 -16.27 -11.85 1.22
N LEU A 270 -17.22 -12.75 1.45
CA LEU A 270 -18.19 -13.18 0.45
C LEU A 270 -19.10 -12.04 -0.05
N ALA A 271 -19.49 -11.12 0.84
CA ALA A 271 -20.29 -9.95 0.47
C ALA A 271 -19.48 -8.94 -0.36
N TYR A 272 -18.21 -8.75 -0.04
CA TYR A 272 -17.34 -7.77 -0.71
C TYR A 272 -16.75 -8.28 -2.03
N ALA A 273 -16.81 -9.60 -2.28
CA ALA A 273 -16.13 -10.26 -3.39
C ALA A 273 -16.55 -9.72 -4.77
N GLU A 274 -17.83 -9.39 -5.00
CA GLU A 274 -18.23 -8.86 -6.31
C GLU A 274 -17.88 -7.37 -6.49
N ILE A 275 -17.41 -6.67 -5.46
CA ILE A 275 -17.18 -5.22 -5.51
C ILE A 275 -15.68 -4.90 -5.58
N ALA A 276 -14.87 -5.64 -4.81
CA ALA A 276 -13.43 -5.43 -4.71
C ALA A 276 -12.63 -6.36 -5.63
N ASP A 277 -11.45 -5.94 -6.06
CA ASP A 277 -10.56 -6.78 -6.87
C ASP A 277 -9.85 -7.84 -6.01
N LEU A 278 -9.42 -7.45 -4.81
CA LEU A 278 -8.79 -8.32 -3.82
C LEU A 278 -9.55 -8.29 -2.49
N LEU A 279 -9.48 -9.40 -1.76
CA LEU A 279 -9.96 -9.50 -0.38
C LEU A 279 -8.79 -9.66 0.59
N TRP A 280 -8.86 -8.95 1.70
CA TRP A 280 -7.94 -9.05 2.82
C TRP A 280 -8.75 -9.23 4.10
N TRP A 281 -8.36 -10.18 4.93
CA TRP A 281 -8.87 -10.31 6.28
C TRP A 281 -7.70 -10.13 7.25
N GLU A 282 -7.86 -9.26 8.23
CA GLU A 282 -6.83 -9.09 9.25
C GLU A 282 -6.89 -10.22 10.27
N THR A 283 -5.73 -10.66 10.75
CA THR A 283 -5.60 -11.85 11.61
C THR A 283 -4.82 -11.54 12.89
N SER A 284 -5.19 -12.15 14.02
CA SER A 284 -4.44 -11.99 15.27
C SER A 284 -3.10 -12.75 15.30
N HIS A 285 -2.94 -13.79 14.47
CA HIS A 285 -1.76 -14.67 14.44
C HIS A 285 -1.35 -15.02 13.00
N PRO A 286 -0.05 -15.27 12.73
CA PRO A 286 0.41 -15.77 11.44
C PRO A 286 0.12 -17.27 11.32
N ASP A 287 -1.12 -17.62 10.97
CA ASP A 287 -1.61 -19.00 10.95
C ASP A 287 -1.99 -19.46 9.52
N LEU A 288 -1.27 -20.46 9.00
CA LEU A 288 -1.52 -21.00 7.66
C LEU A 288 -2.79 -21.86 7.57
N GLU A 289 -3.29 -22.39 8.68
CA GLU A 289 -4.53 -23.17 8.72
C GLU A 289 -5.73 -22.25 8.52
N ASP A 290 -5.82 -21.18 9.32
CA ASP A 290 -6.92 -20.23 9.18
C ASP A 290 -6.85 -19.47 7.85
N ALA A 291 -5.64 -19.15 7.36
CA ALA A 291 -5.47 -18.61 6.01
C ALA A 291 -6.04 -19.55 4.94
N ARG A 292 -5.80 -20.86 5.05
CA ARG A 292 -6.36 -21.84 4.13
C ARG A 292 -7.88 -21.91 4.22
N ARG A 293 -8.43 -21.95 5.44
CA ARG A 293 -9.88 -21.99 5.68
C ARG A 293 -10.60 -20.79 5.08
N PHE A 294 -10.04 -19.58 5.26
CA PHE A 294 -10.58 -18.38 4.63
C PHE A 294 -10.52 -18.47 3.10
N ALA A 295 -9.36 -18.83 2.54
CA ALA A 295 -9.18 -18.93 1.09
C ALA A 295 -10.13 -19.96 0.44
N GLU A 296 -10.22 -21.16 1.01
CA GLU A 296 -11.12 -22.23 0.51
C GLU A 296 -12.58 -21.80 0.58
N ALA A 297 -13.01 -21.12 1.65
CA ALA A 297 -14.37 -20.63 1.78
C ALA A 297 -14.71 -19.56 0.72
N ILE A 298 -13.81 -18.62 0.46
CA ILE A 298 -13.98 -17.62 -0.60
C ILE A 298 -14.00 -18.30 -1.97
N HIS A 299 -13.01 -19.14 -2.28
CA HIS A 299 -12.86 -19.76 -3.60
C HIS A 299 -13.95 -20.77 -3.93
N LYS A 300 -14.63 -21.34 -2.93
CA LYS A 300 -15.83 -22.15 -3.13
C LYS A 300 -16.95 -21.36 -3.83
N HIS A 301 -17.09 -20.08 -3.54
CA HIS A 301 -18.13 -19.21 -4.11
C HIS A 301 -17.60 -18.35 -5.27
N TYR A 302 -16.34 -17.91 -5.18
CA TYR A 302 -15.67 -17.08 -6.17
C TYR A 302 -14.32 -17.70 -6.55
N PRO A 303 -14.31 -18.76 -7.38
CA PRO A 303 -13.08 -19.43 -7.78
C PRO A 303 -12.06 -18.46 -8.36
N GLY A 304 -10.82 -18.52 -7.86
CA GLY A 304 -9.73 -17.65 -8.33
C GLY A 304 -9.76 -16.21 -7.80
N LYS A 305 -10.68 -15.86 -6.88
CA LYS A 305 -10.70 -14.53 -6.27
C LYS A 305 -9.35 -14.20 -5.63
N LEU A 306 -8.75 -13.09 -6.05
CA LEU A 306 -7.44 -12.68 -5.55
C LEU A 306 -7.52 -12.29 -4.07
N LEU A 307 -6.57 -12.76 -3.27
CA LEU A 307 -6.48 -12.44 -1.85
C LEU A 307 -5.21 -11.64 -1.55
N ALA A 308 -5.22 -10.91 -0.45
CA ALA A 308 -4.05 -10.22 0.09
C ALA A 308 -3.81 -10.60 1.56
N TYR A 309 -2.54 -10.64 1.97
CA TYR A 309 -2.14 -11.06 3.32
C TYR A 309 -1.12 -10.09 3.93
N ASN A 310 -1.43 -9.62 5.15
CA ASN A 310 -0.53 -8.82 5.96
C ASN A 310 0.42 -9.72 6.76
N CYS A 311 1.69 -9.76 6.37
CA CYS A 311 2.77 -10.36 7.15
C CYS A 311 3.21 -9.39 8.26
N SER A 312 2.31 -9.19 9.23
CA SER A 312 2.41 -8.09 10.20
C SER A 312 3.62 -8.18 11.13
N PRO A 313 4.37 -7.08 11.32
CA PRO A 313 5.37 -6.97 12.39
C PRO A 313 4.77 -6.93 13.80
N SER A 314 3.46 -6.74 13.94
CA SER A 314 2.77 -6.88 15.22
C SER A 314 2.74 -8.33 15.72
N PHE A 315 3.09 -9.30 14.88
CA PHE A 315 3.32 -10.67 15.31
C PHE A 315 4.74 -10.84 15.89
N ASN A 316 4.83 -11.55 17.01
CA ASN A 316 6.11 -12.13 17.42
C ASN A 316 6.35 -13.44 16.64
N TRP A 317 6.94 -13.32 15.44
CA TRP A 317 7.13 -14.43 14.49
C TRP A 317 7.80 -15.65 15.10
N ARG A 318 8.94 -15.48 15.80
CA ARG A 318 9.71 -16.59 16.39
C ARG A 318 9.05 -17.21 17.62
N ALA A 319 8.19 -16.47 18.32
CA ALA A 319 7.39 -17.03 19.40
C ALA A 319 6.22 -17.88 18.89
N LYS A 320 5.78 -17.67 17.64
CA LYS A 320 4.61 -18.33 17.06
C LYS A 320 4.98 -19.45 16.08
N LEU A 321 6.08 -19.32 15.35
CA LEU A 321 6.44 -20.20 14.24
C LEU A 321 7.92 -20.60 14.31
N ASP A 322 8.20 -21.83 13.88
CA ASP A 322 9.57 -22.32 13.71
C ASP A 322 10.24 -21.72 12.46
N ALA A 323 11.56 -21.87 12.36
CA ALA A 323 12.37 -21.33 11.27
C ALA A 323 11.93 -21.83 9.88
N GLY A 324 11.60 -23.12 9.79
CA GLY A 324 11.20 -23.77 8.54
C GLY A 324 9.86 -23.24 8.06
N THR A 325 8.89 -23.10 8.97
CA THR A 325 7.58 -22.52 8.66
C THR A 325 7.69 -21.06 8.24
N ILE A 326 8.48 -20.22 8.94
CA ILE A 326 8.71 -18.82 8.54
C ILE A 326 9.29 -18.74 7.11
N ALA A 327 10.29 -19.57 6.80
CA ALA A 327 10.96 -19.54 5.50
C ALA A 327 10.04 -19.90 4.31
N ARG A 328 8.98 -20.69 4.54
CA ARG A 328 8.01 -21.08 3.50
C ARG A 328 6.71 -20.30 3.55
N PHE A 329 6.47 -19.49 4.59
CA PHE A 329 5.17 -18.88 4.90
C PHE A 329 4.52 -18.18 3.69
N GLN A 330 5.23 -17.26 3.04
CA GLN A 330 4.70 -16.52 1.89
C GLN A 330 4.43 -17.41 0.66
N ARG A 331 5.26 -18.44 0.45
CA ARG A 331 5.08 -19.38 -0.66
C ARG A 331 3.81 -20.22 -0.47
N GLU A 332 3.55 -20.69 0.75
CA GLU A 332 2.33 -21.43 1.08
C GLU A 332 1.09 -20.53 0.91
N LEU A 333 1.14 -19.29 1.38
CA LEU A 333 0.08 -18.30 1.15
C LEU A 333 -0.18 -18.05 -0.35
N GLY A 334 0.88 -17.94 -1.15
CA GLY A 334 0.76 -17.76 -2.61
C GLY A 334 0.02 -18.91 -3.27
N ALA A 335 0.28 -20.16 -2.85
CA ALA A 335 -0.42 -21.35 -3.33
C ALA A 335 -1.91 -21.37 -2.95
N MET A 336 -2.31 -20.68 -1.88
CA MET A 336 -3.71 -20.51 -1.45
C MET A 336 -4.42 -19.35 -2.16
N GLY A 337 -3.74 -18.59 -3.02
CA GLY A 337 -4.32 -17.45 -3.75
C GLY A 337 -4.11 -16.08 -3.10
N TYR A 338 -3.28 -15.98 -2.05
CA TYR A 338 -2.81 -14.70 -1.52
C TYR A 338 -1.73 -14.12 -2.44
N ARG A 339 -2.18 -13.42 -3.49
CA ARG A 339 -1.34 -12.91 -4.58
C ARG A 339 -0.65 -11.59 -4.23
N PHE A 340 -1.15 -10.82 -3.28
CA PHE A 340 -0.45 -9.65 -2.75
C PHE A 340 -0.09 -9.86 -1.29
N GLN A 341 1.19 -9.79 -0.94
CA GLN A 341 1.65 -10.05 0.43
C GLN A 341 2.58 -8.93 0.87
N PHE A 342 2.39 -8.40 2.07
CA PHE A 342 3.11 -7.20 2.47
C PHE A 342 3.46 -7.19 3.95
N VAL A 343 4.60 -6.59 4.28
CA VAL A 343 5.01 -6.31 5.67
C VAL A 343 4.73 -4.83 5.93
N THR A 344 3.64 -4.55 6.65
CA THR A 344 3.12 -3.20 6.88
C THR A 344 4.14 -2.23 7.48
N LEU A 345 4.83 -2.64 8.56
CA LEU A 345 5.68 -1.75 9.35
C LEU A 345 7.19 -1.89 9.06
N ALA A 346 7.56 -2.48 7.91
CA ALA A 346 8.96 -2.75 7.57
C ALA A 346 9.83 -1.48 7.61
N GLY A 347 9.41 -0.41 6.93
CA GLY A 347 10.11 0.88 6.95
C GLY A 347 10.31 1.49 8.34
N PHE A 348 9.29 1.44 9.20
CA PHE A 348 9.38 1.93 10.58
C PHE A 348 10.43 1.17 11.40
N HIS A 349 10.37 -0.16 11.41
CA HIS A 349 11.32 -0.97 12.17
C HIS A 349 12.75 -0.83 11.63
N ALA A 350 12.94 -0.84 10.31
CA ALA A 350 14.25 -0.68 9.70
C ALA A 350 14.86 0.70 10.01
N LEU A 351 14.06 1.77 9.91
CA LEU A 351 14.50 3.14 10.19
C LEU A 351 14.91 3.31 11.66
N ASN A 352 14.02 2.90 12.58
CA ASN A 352 14.26 3.10 14.02
C ASN A 352 15.44 2.26 14.52
N LEU A 353 15.52 0.99 14.11
CA LEU A 353 16.61 0.10 14.56
C LEU A 353 17.96 0.58 14.05
N SER A 354 18.08 0.87 12.75
CA SER A 354 19.36 1.29 12.16
C SER A 354 19.87 2.60 12.76
N MET A 355 18.98 3.57 13.01
CA MET A 355 19.35 4.82 13.66
C MET A 355 19.71 4.62 15.14
N PHE A 356 18.97 3.78 15.86
CA PHE A 356 19.28 3.47 17.27
C PHE A 356 20.66 2.82 17.42
N GLU A 357 20.96 1.79 16.62
CA GLU A 357 22.25 1.10 16.65
C GLU A 357 23.41 2.02 16.26
N LEU A 358 23.21 2.89 15.26
CA LEU A 358 24.21 3.89 14.88
C LEU A 358 24.44 4.90 16.02
N ALA A 359 23.37 5.43 16.61
CA ALA A 359 23.46 6.41 17.69
C ALA A 359 24.10 5.82 18.96
N ASP A 360 23.75 4.57 19.31
CA ASP A 360 24.33 3.84 20.44
C ASP A 360 25.84 3.63 20.23
N GLY A 361 26.25 3.13 19.06
CA GLY A 361 27.66 2.99 18.71
C GLY A 361 28.40 4.33 18.64
N TYR A 362 27.77 5.38 18.10
CA TYR A 362 28.38 6.70 17.95
C TYR A 362 28.58 7.40 19.30
N ARG A 363 27.64 7.23 20.25
CA ARG A 363 27.80 7.72 21.64
C ARG A 363 29.10 7.22 22.26
N ASP A 364 29.43 5.94 22.03
CA ASP A 364 30.54 5.27 22.72
C ASP A 364 31.85 5.33 21.94
N ARG A 365 31.79 5.32 20.59
CA ARG A 365 32.96 5.14 19.71
C ARG A 365 33.08 6.19 18.60
N GLY A 366 32.19 7.18 18.56
CA GLY A 366 32.19 8.27 17.60
C GLY A 366 32.34 7.77 16.16
N MET A 367 33.32 8.32 15.44
CA MET A 367 33.55 8.03 14.02
C MET A 367 33.84 6.56 13.72
N ALA A 368 34.27 5.73 14.68
CA ALA A 368 34.46 4.31 14.42
C ALA A 368 33.12 3.62 14.09
N ALA A 369 32.03 3.95 14.80
CA ALA A 369 30.71 3.39 14.53
C ALA A 369 30.15 3.86 13.17
N TYR A 370 30.40 5.12 12.81
CA TYR A 370 29.99 5.64 11.51
C TYR A 370 30.79 5.00 10.37
N SER A 371 32.11 4.86 10.52
CA SER A 371 32.97 4.20 9.53
C SER A 371 32.58 2.74 9.32
N GLU A 372 32.21 2.00 10.38
CA GLU A 372 31.68 0.63 10.24
C GLU A 372 30.38 0.57 9.44
N MET A 373 29.51 1.58 9.57
CA MET A 373 28.32 1.68 8.71
C MET A 373 28.70 1.93 7.26
N GLN A 374 29.65 2.84 7.01
CA GLN A 374 30.14 3.15 5.67
C GLN A 374 30.81 1.93 5.01
N GLU A 375 31.58 1.14 5.75
CA GLU A 375 32.17 -0.12 5.24
C GLU A 375 31.08 -1.14 4.85
N ARG A 376 29.98 -1.21 5.61
CA ARG A 376 28.83 -2.05 5.22
C ARG A 376 28.16 -1.55 3.92
N GLU A 377 28.15 -0.24 3.69
CA GLU A 377 27.66 0.35 2.44
C GLU A 377 28.55 -0.04 1.25
N PHE A 378 29.88 0.09 1.38
CA PHE A 378 30.82 -0.36 0.35
C PHE A 378 30.67 -1.86 0.05
N ALA A 379 30.57 -2.70 1.09
CA ALA A 379 30.34 -4.13 0.91
C ALA A 379 28.99 -4.46 0.23
N ALA A 380 27.99 -3.57 0.31
CA ALA A 380 26.70 -3.77 -0.33
C ALA A 380 26.69 -3.41 -1.83
N VAL A 381 27.71 -2.70 -2.33
CA VAL A 381 27.82 -2.31 -3.74
C VAL A 381 27.81 -3.53 -4.67
N GLU A 382 28.48 -4.62 -4.29
CA GLU A 382 28.49 -5.87 -5.07
C GLU A 382 27.10 -6.48 -5.26
N ARG A 383 26.14 -6.14 -4.38
CA ARG A 383 24.74 -6.56 -4.44
C ARG A 383 23.84 -5.52 -5.12
N GLY A 384 24.40 -4.47 -5.70
CA GLY A 384 23.69 -3.42 -6.43
C GLY A 384 23.29 -2.18 -5.61
N PHE A 385 23.79 -2.02 -4.37
CA PHE A 385 23.60 -0.80 -3.59
C PHE A 385 24.42 0.37 -4.18
N THR A 386 23.86 1.59 -4.22
CA THR A 386 24.53 2.74 -4.84
C THR A 386 24.55 4.01 -4.00
N ALA A 387 23.83 4.06 -2.87
CA ALA A 387 23.70 5.28 -2.09
C ALA A 387 24.98 5.69 -1.33
N VAL A 388 26.01 4.83 -1.32
CA VAL A 388 27.37 5.20 -0.89
C VAL A 388 27.88 6.42 -1.65
N ARG A 389 27.48 6.56 -2.93
CA ARG A 389 27.66 7.76 -3.77
C ARG A 389 26.42 8.65 -3.69
N HIS A 390 26.21 9.24 -2.51
CA HIS A 390 24.99 9.96 -2.16
C HIS A 390 24.72 11.20 -3.01
N GLN A 391 25.74 11.87 -3.58
CA GLN A 391 25.56 13.01 -4.48
C GLN A 391 24.93 12.55 -5.80
N ARG A 392 25.49 11.48 -6.40
CA ARG A 392 24.88 10.84 -7.57
C ARG A 392 23.46 10.34 -7.25
N GLU A 393 23.27 9.66 -6.12
CA GLU A 393 22.00 9.02 -5.74
C GLU A 393 20.81 9.98 -5.71
N VAL A 394 21.03 11.24 -5.30
CA VAL A 394 20.00 12.29 -5.26
C VAL A 394 19.90 13.11 -6.55
N GLY A 395 20.75 12.82 -7.54
CA GLY A 395 20.68 13.38 -8.88
C GLY A 395 21.55 14.60 -9.12
N THR A 396 22.63 14.81 -8.37
CA THR A 396 23.57 15.92 -8.61
C THR A 396 24.09 15.90 -10.06
N GLY A 397 24.47 14.73 -10.59
CA GLY A 397 24.89 14.57 -11.99
C GLY A 397 23.77 14.84 -13.01
N TYR A 398 22.53 14.47 -12.69
CA TYR A 398 21.36 14.81 -13.52
C TYR A 398 21.17 16.33 -13.62
N PHE A 399 21.27 17.04 -12.49
CA PHE A 399 21.13 18.50 -12.49
C PHE A 399 22.31 19.23 -13.12
N ASP A 400 23.53 18.67 -13.05
CA ASP A 400 24.67 19.15 -13.84
C ASP A 400 24.40 19.03 -15.35
N LEU A 401 23.80 17.92 -15.79
CA LEU A 401 23.39 17.74 -17.18
C LEU A 401 22.34 18.78 -17.59
N VAL A 402 21.36 19.06 -16.74
CA VAL A 402 20.38 20.13 -16.98
C VAL A 402 21.07 21.49 -17.10
N ALA A 403 21.96 21.83 -16.16
CA ALA A 403 22.68 23.10 -16.16
C ALA A 403 23.57 23.28 -17.40
N THR A 404 24.31 22.23 -17.78
CA THR A 404 25.15 22.24 -18.99
C THR A 404 24.32 22.27 -20.26
N THR A 405 23.15 21.63 -20.30
CA THR A 405 22.22 21.74 -21.43
C THR A 405 21.71 23.18 -21.60
N ILE A 406 21.23 23.82 -20.53
CA ILE A 406 20.73 25.20 -20.55
C ILE A 406 21.83 26.18 -20.97
N THR A 407 23.04 26.00 -20.46
CA THR A 407 24.18 26.91 -20.71
C THR A 407 25.00 26.55 -21.94
N GLN A 408 24.61 25.52 -22.69
CA GLN A 408 25.35 25.00 -23.85
C GLN A 408 26.81 24.65 -23.49
N GLY A 409 27.00 24.00 -22.34
CA GLY A 409 28.30 23.53 -21.84
C GLY A 409 29.17 24.62 -21.21
N ARG A 410 28.66 25.85 -21.02
CA ARG A 410 29.45 26.99 -20.51
C ARG A 410 29.32 27.25 -19.01
N SER A 411 28.52 26.47 -18.28
CA SER A 411 28.38 26.64 -16.83
C SER A 411 29.72 26.38 -16.11
N SER A 412 30.15 27.35 -15.30
CA SER A 412 31.31 27.23 -14.42
C SER A 412 30.96 26.72 -13.02
N THR A 413 29.67 26.40 -12.78
CA THR A 413 29.13 26.10 -11.45
C THR A 413 28.45 24.73 -11.40
N THR A 414 28.90 23.78 -12.22
CA THR A 414 28.52 22.36 -12.09
C THR A 414 29.09 21.78 -10.79
N ALA A 415 28.42 20.80 -10.20
CA ALA A 415 28.67 20.34 -8.84
C ALA A 415 29.54 19.08 -8.73
N MET A 416 29.41 18.12 -9.67
CA MET A 416 30.13 16.84 -9.58
C MET A 416 31.63 16.97 -9.86
N ALA A 417 32.01 17.85 -10.78
CA ALA A 417 33.41 18.11 -11.09
C ALA A 417 34.10 18.76 -9.88
N GLY A 418 35.19 18.14 -9.39
CA GLY A 418 35.91 18.62 -8.20
C GLY A 418 35.25 18.26 -6.86
N SER A 419 34.17 17.46 -6.86
CA SER A 419 33.57 16.98 -5.62
C SER A 419 34.45 15.94 -4.90
N THR A 420 34.30 15.83 -3.58
CA THR A 420 34.93 14.77 -2.79
C THR A 420 34.44 13.38 -3.20
N GLU A 421 33.18 13.25 -3.63
CA GLU A 421 32.65 12.00 -4.17
C GLU A 421 33.46 11.54 -5.40
N THR A 422 33.70 12.42 -6.37
CA THR A 422 34.51 12.11 -7.56
C THR A 422 35.96 11.76 -7.20
N ALA A 423 36.51 12.39 -6.16
CA ALA A 423 37.90 12.19 -5.76
C ALA A 423 38.12 10.91 -4.91
N GLN A 424 37.18 10.56 -4.03
CA GLN A 424 37.40 9.56 -2.97
C GLN A 424 36.58 8.27 -3.17
N PHE A 425 35.56 8.27 -4.02
CA PHE A 425 34.64 7.13 -4.21
C PHE A 425 34.82 6.48 -5.59
N GLN A 426 36.05 6.50 -6.14
CA GLN A 426 36.36 5.98 -7.48
C GLN A 426 36.22 4.46 -7.60
N HIS A 427 36.32 3.75 -6.47
CA HIS A 427 36.19 2.29 -6.38
C HIS A 427 34.85 1.85 -5.79
N ALA A 428 33.91 2.79 -5.62
CA ALA A 428 32.61 2.59 -5.01
C ALA A 428 31.49 2.35 -6.03
#